data_AF-A0A816PXJ8-F1
#
_entry.id   AF-A0A816PXJ8-F1
#
_cell.length_a   1.000
_cell.length_b   1.000
_cell.length_c   1.000
_cell.angle_alpha   90.00
_cell.angle_beta   90.00
_cell.angle_gamma   90.00
#
_symmetry.space_group_name_H-M   'P 1'
#
loop_
_entity.id
_entity.type
_entity.pdbx_description
1 polymer ?
#
loop_
_entity_poly.entity_id
_entity_poly.type
_entity_poly.pdbx_seq_one_letter_code
_entity_poly.pdbx_strand_id
1 'polypeptide(L)'
;MTRSAEFTDKLQQNVDIYGTLKSELETLRAKFPQQFPKPIYVLSSVDLNMKDQWKERLIQAKYNESGERIILIPCYVGNSLWVGVIIKFTADEHIEQAEFFDQVMESGFIPNTFQEQFAEVYQGCNLRSGDCKKHTDQTQSARFTIEKLLSAVEEGKNSELEGECPITKENPMNPYNDFSSMPSCAERSINSLLYHLSLKLASKVLPMSCEPVQNRRLTAVIFYKKRLTAVP
;
A
#
# COMPACT_ATOMS: atom_id res chain seq x y z
N MET A 1 -2.20 22.44 1.82
CA MET A 1 -0.83 22.67 1.30
C MET A 1 0.21 22.86 2.42
N THR A 2 -0.01 22.37 3.64
CA THR A 2 0.79 22.77 4.82
C THR A 2 1.63 21.67 5.47
N ARG A 3 1.57 20.43 4.96
CA ARG A 3 2.29 19.27 5.55
C ARG A 3 3.81 19.29 5.30
N SER A 4 4.27 20.05 4.31
CA SER A 4 5.66 20.00 3.83
C SER A 4 6.61 20.98 4.49
N ALA A 5 6.11 22.05 5.12
CA ALA A 5 6.94 23.16 5.60
C ALA A 5 7.33 23.04 7.09
N GLU A 6 6.42 22.58 7.95
CA GLU A 6 6.72 22.30 9.37
C GLU A 6 7.63 21.09 9.57
N PHE A 7 7.71 20.22 8.55
CA PHE A 7 8.53 19.01 8.57
C PHE A 7 10.02 19.31 8.35
N THR A 8 10.33 20.36 7.57
CA THR A 8 11.69 20.64 7.09
C THR A 8 12.67 21.14 8.14
N ASP A 9 12.20 21.75 9.24
CA ASP A 9 13.05 22.54 10.14
C ASP A 9 13.69 21.72 11.29
N LYS A 10 13.25 20.46 11.50
CA LYS A 10 13.71 19.61 12.62
C LYS A 10 14.71 18.52 12.24
N LEU A 11 15.04 18.35 10.96
CA LEU A 11 15.72 17.16 10.44
C LEU A 11 17.21 17.33 10.13
N GLN A 12 17.79 18.50 10.37
CA GLN A 12 19.10 18.79 9.79
C GLN A 12 20.34 18.35 10.59
N GLN A 13 20.26 17.99 11.87
CA GLN A 13 21.44 17.52 12.63
C GLN A 13 21.04 16.49 13.69
N ASN A 14 21.53 15.24 13.57
CA ASN A 14 21.21 14.07 14.41
C ASN A 14 19.72 13.62 14.37
N VAL A 15 19.30 13.09 13.22
CA VAL A 15 17.96 12.49 13.09
C VAL A 15 17.92 11.18 13.85
N ASP A 16 17.22 11.16 14.98
CA ASP A 16 16.73 9.93 15.60
C ASP A 16 15.61 9.35 14.71
N ILE A 17 16.02 8.70 13.62
CA ILE A 17 15.11 8.13 12.64
C ILE A 17 14.22 7.05 13.27
N TYR A 18 14.74 6.31 14.25
CA TYR A 18 13.98 5.29 14.96
C TYR A 18 12.87 5.92 15.79
N GLY A 19 13.20 6.89 16.64
CA GLY A 19 12.22 7.60 17.47
C GLY A 19 11.17 8.33 16.63
N THR A 20 11.59 8.94 15.53
CA THR A 20 10.69 9.66 14.61
C THR A 20 9.73 8.69 13.91
N LEU A 21 10.25 7.62 13.30
CA LEU A 21 9.43 6.62 12.62
C LEU A 21 8.42 5.97 13.58
N LYS A 22 8.87 5.64 14.80
CA LYS A 22 8.00 5.06 15.83
C LYS A 22 6.87 6.01 16.23
N SER A 23 7.19 7.27 16.53
CA SER A 23 6.22 8.30 16.90
C SER A 23 5.20 8.57 15.78
N GLU A 24 5.65 8.63 14.53
CA GLU A 24 4.78 8.84 13.38
C GLU A 24 3.86 7.65 13.12
N LEU A 25 4.38 6.41 13.27
CA LEU A 25 3.56 5.20 13.18
C LEU A 25 2.47 5.18 14.27
N GLU A 26 2.82 5.51 15.52
CA GLU A 26 1.85 5.59 16.62
C GLU A 26 0.76 6.64 16.32
N THR A 27 1.16 7.80 15.78
CA THR A 27 0.23 8.85 15.34
C THR A 27 -0.68 8.36 14.20
N LEU A 28 -0.14 7.62 13.24
CA LEU A 28 -0.89 7.04 12.12
C LEU A 28 -1.93 6.02 12.62
N ARG A 29 -1.53 5.15 13.54
CA ARG A 29 -2.41 4.14 14.16
C ARG A 29 -3.51 4.77 15.00
N ALA A 30 -3.19 5.82 15.77
CA ALA A 30 -4.18 6.55 16.56
C ALA A 30 -5.24 7.23 15.69
N LYS A 31 -4.84 7.75 14.51
CA LYS A 31 -5.76 8.38 13.56
C LYS A 31 -6.64 7.37 12.82
N PHE A 32 -6.12 6.17 12.55
CA PHE A 32 -6.81 5.16 11.75
C PHE A 32 -6.72 3.75 12.37
N PRO A 33 -7.30 3.53 13.57
CA PRO A 33 -7.10 2.30 14.32
C PRO A 33 -7.59 1.05 13.59
N GLN A 34 -8.68 1.16 12.82
CA GLN A 34 -9.22 0.03 12.05
C GLN A 34 -8.42 -0.31 10.79
N GLN A 35 -7.51 0.57 10.34
CA GLN A 35 -6.73 0.35 9.13
C GLN A 35 -5.44 -0.43 9.37
N PHE A 36 -5.06 -0.66 10.64
CA PHE A 36 -3.84 -1.37 11.01
C PHE A 36 -4.14 -2.48 12.02
N PRO A 37 -4.89 -3.52 11.61
CA PRO A 37 -5.25 -4.63 12.50
C PRO A 37 -4.03 -5.48 12.86
N LYS A 38 -3.03 -5.55 11.97
CA LYS A 38 -1.79 -6.31 12.18
C LYS A 38 -0.83 -5.53 13.10
N PRO A 39 -0.14 -6.21 14.03
CA PRO A 39 0.99 -5.64 14.76
C PRO A 39 2.07 -5.11 13.81
N ILE A 40 2.51 -3.87 14.02
CA ILE A 40 3.61 -3.26 13.27
C ILE A 40 4.68 -2.85 14.26
N TYR A 41 5.89 -3.36 14.05
CA TYR A 41 7.04 -3.14 14.91
C TYR A 41 8.07 -2.30 14.18
N VAL A 42 8.49 -1.21 14.83
CA VAL A 42 9.67 -0.45 14.40
C VAL A 42 10.84 -0.96 15.22
N LEU A 43 11.84 -1.50 14.54
CA LEU A 43 13.09 -1.87 15.18
C LEU A 43 14.03 -0.66 15.21
N SER A 44 14.98 -0.66 16.16
CA SER A 44 16.03 0.36 16.19
C SER A 44 16.77 0.42 14.85
N SER A 45 17.49 1.52 14.60
CA SER A 45 18.30 1.64 13.39
C SER A 45 19.42 0.59 13.35
N VAL A 46 19.83 0.25 12.14
CA VAL A 46 20.98 -0.62 11.86
C VAL A 46 22.03 0.21 11.11
N ASP A 47 23.27 0.18 11.53
CA ASP A 47 24.38 0.70 10.73
C ASP A 47 24.98 -0.44 9.90
N LEU A 48 24.82 -0.39 8.58
CA LEU A 48 25.29 -1.43 7.67
C LEU A 48 26.81 -1.48 7.53
N ASN A 49 27.52 -0.44 8.00
CA ASN A 49 28.97 -0.45 8.07
C ASN A 49 29.48 -1.18 9.32
N MET A 50 28.61 -1.38 10.32
CA MET A 50 28.94 -2.15 11.50
C MET A 50 28.69 -3.63 11.24
N LYS A 51 29.74 -4.43 11.44
CA LYS A 51 29.68 -5.87 11.24
C LYS A 51 28.59 -6.49 12.14
N ASP A 52 27.87 -7.46 11.60
CA ASP A 52 26.90 -8.32 12.27
C ASP A 52 25.65 -7.63 12.86
N GLN A 53 25.60 -6.29 12.97
CA GLN A 53 24.40 -5.57 13.47
C GLN A 53 23.13 -5.91 12.68
N TRP A 54 23.24 -6.04 11.36
CA TRP A 54 22.11 -6.43 10.52
C TRP A 54 21.58 -7.81 10.90
N LYS A 55 22.47 -8.81 10.94
CA LYS A 55 22.12 -10.19 11.31
C LYS A 55 21.52 -10.26 12.72
N GLU A 56 22.12 -9.59 13.69
CA GLU A 56 21.59 -9.50 15.04
C GLU A 56 20.19 -8.91 15.06
N ARG A 57 19.93 -7.86 14.27
CA ARG A 57 18.61 -7.24 14.20
C ARG A 57 17.58 -8.16 13.56
N LEU A 58 17.96 -8.92 12.55
CA LEU A 58 17.08 -9.94 11.94
C LEU A 58 16.76 -11.08 12.92
N ILE A 59 17.73 -11.51 13.72
CA ILE A 59 17.51 -12.51 14.77
C ILE A 59 16.53 -11.96 15.81
N GLN A 60 16.70 -10.71 16.26
CA GLN A 60 15.75 -10.06 17.16
C GLN A 60 14.33 -10.02 16.56
N ALA A 61 14.22 -9.64 15.29
CA ALA A 61 12.96 -9.61 14.54
C ALA A 61 12.25 -10.99 14.47
N LYS A 62 13.04 -12.06 14.36
CA LYS A 62 12.56 -13.43 14.24
C LYS A 62 12.08 -14.01 15.57
N TYR A 63 12.80 -13.76 16.66
CA TYR A 63 12.55 -14.44 17.94
C TYR A 63 11.80 -13.62 18.98
N ASN A 64 11.81 -12.29 18.90
CA ASN A 64 11.14 -11.45 19.89
C ASN A 64 9.64 -11.25 19.59
N GLU A 65 9.25 -11.41 18.33
CA GLU A 65 7.89 -11.19 17.86
C GLU A 65 7.40 -12.45 17.13
N SER A 66 6.15 -12.86 17.35
CA SER A 66 5.57 -14.07 16.76
C SER A 66 4.23 -13.78 16.08
N GLY A 67 3.81 -14.67 15.19
CA GLY A 67 2.57 -14.56 14.42
C GLY A 67 2.59 -13.51 13.31
N GLU A 68 1.40 -13.20 12.79
CA GLU A 68 1.22 -12.26 11.67
C GLU A 68 1.60 -10.84 12.07
N ARG A 69 2.55 -10.24 11.35
CA ARG A 69 3.13 -8.94 11.73
C ARG A 69 3.89 -8.26 10.59
N ILE A 70 4.13 -6.96 10.77
CA ILE A 70 4.97 -6.15 9.90
C ILE A 70 6.16 -5.62 10.71
N ILE A 71 7.35 -5.69 10.15
CA ILE A 71 8.58 -5.17 10.75
C ILE A 71 9.16 -4.08 9.86
N LEU A 72 9.46 -2.93 10.45
CA LEU A 72 10.09 -1.78 9.81
C LEU A 72 11.49 -1.58 10.40
N ILE A 73 12.50 -1.51 9.53
CA ILE A 73 13.91 -1.37 9.94
C ILE A 73 14.54 -0.20 9.17
N PRO A 74 14.81 0.94 9.82
CA PRO A 74 15.62 1.99 9.23
C PRO A 74 17.09 1.57 9.22
N CYS A 75 17.75 1.67 8.08
CA CYS A 75 19.14 1.24 7.90
C CYS A 75 20.00 2.43 7.44
N TYR A 76 21.12 2.65 8.11
CA TYR A 76 22.15 3.61 7.74
C TYR A 76 23.20 2.91 6.89
N VAL A 77 23.46 3.40 5.69
CA VAL A 77 24.36 2.74 4.73
C VAL A 77 25.69 3.50 4.53
N GLY A 78 25.96 4.51 5.37
CA GLY A 78 27.11 5.40 5.24
C GLY A 78 26.80 6.67 4.44
N ASN A 79 27.74 7.63 4.44
CA ASN A 79 27.62 8.92 3.71
C ASN A 79 26.31 9.67 3.96
N SER A 80 25.81 9.67 5.20
CA SER A 80 24.54 10.33 5.56
C SER A 80 23.30 9.75 4.84
N LEU A 81 23.42 8.56 4.25
CA LEU A 81 22.34 7.89 3.53
C LEU A 81 21.57 6.92 4.42
N TRP A 82 20.25 7.09 4.45
CA TRP A 82 19.31 6.17 5.06
C TRP A 82 18.50 5.44 3.99
N VAL A 83 18.22 4.16 4.26
CA VAL A 83 17.35 3.29 3.48
C VAL A 83 16.37 2.58 4.42
N GLY A 84 15.27 2.09 3.89
CA GLY A 84 14.23 1.41 4.68
C GLY A 84 14.11 -0.05 4.32
N VAL A 85 13.89 -0.91 5.30
CA VAL A 85 13.47 -2.30 5.07
C VAL A 85 12.10 -2.55 5.68
N ILE A 86 11.24 -3.23 4.93
CA ILE A 86 9.98 -3.79 5.42
C ILE A 86 10.02 -5.32 5.30
N ILE A 87 9.51 -6.01 6.32
CA ILE A 87 9.31 -7.47 6.30
C ILE A 87 7.90 -7.75 6.79
N LYS A 88 7.09 -8.46 6.00
CA LYS A 88 5.74 -8.89 6.36
C LYS A 88 5.73 -10.40 6.58
N PHE A 89 5.19 -10.80 7.71
CA PHE A 89 5.05 -12.20 8.11
C PHE A 89 3.57 -12.58 8.11
N THR A 90 3.29 -13.78 7.62
CA THR A 90 1.98 -14.43 7.76
C THR A 90 1.79 -14.97 9.18
N ALA A 91 0.58 -15.43 9.49
CA ALA A 91 0.28 -16.08 10.78
C ALA A 91 1.15 -17.32 11.05
N ASP A 92 1.56 -18.03 9.99
CA ASP A 92 2.43 -19.20 10.05
C ASP A 92 3.93 -18.84 10.07
N GLU A 93 4.27 -17.58 10.35
CA GLU A 93 5.63 -17.05 10.45
C GLU A 93 6.47 -17.12 9.16
N HIS A 94 5.81 -17.29 8.01
CA HIS A 94 6.47 -17.21 6.71
C HIS A 94 6.57 -15.76 6.24
N ILE A 95 7.67 -15.43 5.55
CA ILE A 95 7.83 -14.11 4.94
C ILE A 95 6.98 -14.05 3.67
N GLU A 96 5.96 -13.20 3.70
CA GLU A 96 5.13 -12.88 2.53
C GLU A 96 5.83 -11.83 1.64
N GLN A 97 6.43 -10.83 2.27
CA GLN A 97 7.09 -9.71 1.60
C GLN A 97 8.34 -9.30 2.38
N ALA A 98 9.46 -9.08 1.68
CA ALA A 98 10.66 -8.49 2.23
C ALA A 98 11.26 -7.53 1.20
N GLU A 99 11.23 -6.23 1.49
CA GLU A 99 11.64 -5.19 0.56
C GLU A 99 12.63 -4.20 1.15
N PHE A 100 13.57 -3.79 0.31
CA PHE A 100 14.61 -2.80 0.55
C PHE A 100 14.33 -1.55 -0.28
N PHE A 101 14.06 -0.43 0.38
CA PHE A 101 13.77 0.85 -0.23
C PHE A 101 14.99 1.75 -0.19
N ASP A 102 15.63 1.88 -1.34
CA ASP A 102 16.70 2.84 -1.56
C ASP A 102 16.21 4.00 -2.41
N GLN A 103 16.09 5.16 -1.80
CA GLN A 103 15.53 6.36 -2.43
C GLN A 103 16.57 7.23 -3.11
N VAL A 104 17.85 6.83 -3.12
CA VAL A 104 18.94 7.64 -3.65
C VAL A 104 19.71 6.92 -4.76
N MET A 105 20.00 5.63 -4.61
CA MET A 105 20.70 4.89 -5.67
C MET A 105 19.73 4.45 -6.78
N GLU A 106 20.12 4.69 -8.03
CA GLU A 106 19.32 4.33 -9.21
C GLU A 106 19.16 2.81 -9.38
N SER A 107 20.13 2.03 -8.90
CA SER A 107 20.20 0.59 -9.19
C SER A 107 19.38 -0.29 -8.25
N GLY A 108 18.78 0.25 -7.17
CA GLY A 108 18.10 -0.58 -6.17
C GLY A 108 19.01 -1.65 -5.56
N PHE A 109 20.33 -1.40 -5.57
CA PHE A 109 21.36 -2.38 -5.29
C PHE A 109 21.33 -2.78 -3.82
N ILE A 110 21.08 -4.05 -3.57
CA ILE A 110 21.21 -4.66 -2.26
C ILE A 110 22.62 -5.28 -2.19
N PRO A 111 23.49 -4.85 -1.26
CA PRO A 111 24.80 -5.45 -1.12
C PRO A 111 24.72 -6.96 -0.90
N ASN A 112 25.54 -7.75 -1.59
CA ASN A 112 25.52 -9.23 -1.48
C ASN A 112 25.69 -9.70 -0.03
N THR A 113 26.55 -9.05 0.75
CA THR A 113 26.76 -9.37 2.17
C THR A 113 25.48 -9.19 3.00
N PHE A 114 24.66 -8.21 2.66
CA PHE A 114 23.38 -7.95 3.32
C PHE A 114 22.35 -9.03 2.96
N GLN A 115 22.34 -9.43 1.67
CA GLN A 115 21.49 -10.49 1.15
C GLN A 115 21.83 -11.86 1.77
N GLU A 116 23.13 -12.19 1.86
CA GLU A 116 23.62 -13.44 2.45
C GLU A 116 23.21 -13.55 3.92
N GLN A 117 23.41 -12.49 4.70
CA GLN A 117 22.99 -12.45 6.10
C GLN A 117 21.46 -12.56 6.26
N PHE A 118 20.70 -11.97 5.35
CA PHE A 118 19.24 -12.11 5.33
C PHE A 118 18.82 -13.56 5.08
N ALA A 119 19.38 -14.19 4.04
CA ALA A 119 19.09 -15.57 3.68
C ALA A 119 19.55 -16.58 4.74
N GLU A 120 20.60 -16.25 5.52
CA GLU A 120 21.04 -17.09 6.64
C GLU A 120 20.00 -17.14 7.76
N VAL A 121 19.38 -16.01 8.09
CA VAL A 121 18.34 -15.93 9.14
C VAL A 121 16.99 -16.43 8.65
N TYR A 122 16.64 -16.11 7.40
CA TYR A 122 15.39 -16.47 6.74
C TYR A 122 15.66 -17.34 5.52
N GLN A 123 15.87 -18.63 5.77
CA GLN A 123 16.21 -19.60 4.74
C GLN A 123 15.16 -19.64 3.61
N GLY A 124 15.63 -19.65 2.36
CA GLY A 124 14.78 -19.67 1.17
C GLY A 124 14.10 -18.33 0.84
N CYS A 125 14.34 -17.28 1.62
CA CYS A 125 13.81 -15.96 1.38
C CYS A 125 14.91 -15.01 0.89
N ASN A 126 14.51 -14.07 0.02
CA ASN A 126 15.40 -13.05 -0.51
C ASN A 126 14.77 -11.67 -0.29
N LEU A 127 15.60 -10.72 0.13
CA LEU A 127 15.23 -9.31 0.12
C LEU A 127 15.12 -8.83 -1.33
N ARG A 128 14.04 -8.10 -1.64
CA ARG A 128 13.78 -7.55 -2.97
C ARG A 128 13.98 -6.04 -2.95
N SER A 129 14.40 -5.45 -4.07
CA SER A 129 14.37 -3.98 -4.18
C SER A 129 12.91 -3.55 -4.30
N GLY A 130 12.49 -2.63 -3.43
CA GLY A 130 11.13 -2.09 -3.44
C GLY A 130 11.03 -0.82 -4.26
N ASP A 131 9.87 -0.60 -4.88
CA ASP A 131 9.63 0.59 -5.70
C ASP A 131 9.51 1.85 -4.84
N CYS A 132 10.34 2.84 -5.15
CA CYS A 132 10.31 4.13 -4.50
C CYS A 132 10.73 5.25 -5.46
N LYS A 133 10.22 6.46 -5.18
CA LYS A 133 10.65 7.67 -5.90
C LYS A 133 12.10 7.93 -5.55
N LYS A 134 12.90 8.23 -6.57
CA LYS A 134 14.32 8.58 -6.41
C LYS A 134 14.44 10.06 -6.12
N HIS A 135 15.32 10.38 -5.18
CA HIS A 135 15.61 11.72 -4.70
C HIS A 135 17.09 12.02 -4.88
N THR A 136 17.40 13.20 -5.41
CA THR A 136 18.78 13.66 -5.60
C THR A 136 19.38 14.24 -4.32
N ASP A 137 18.54 14.63 -3.35
CA ASP A 137 18.97 15.22 -2.08
C ASP A 137 19.18 14.14 -1.00
N GLN A 138 20.44 13.76 -0.80
CA GLN A 138 20.85 12.80 0.22
C GLN A 138 20.67 13.31 1.64
N THR A 139 20.66 14.64 1.84
CA THR A 139 20.51 15.26 3.18
C THR A 139 19.13 15.00 3.79
N GLN A 140 18.15 14.68 2.95
CA GLN A 140 16.78 14.33 3.34
C GLN A 140 16.50 12.82 3.27
N SER A 141 17.53 11.97 3.09
CA SER A 141 17.34 10.52 2.98
C SER A 141 16.61 9.90 4.18
N ALA A 142 16.84 10.40 5.40
CA ALA A 142 16.15 9.94 6.60
C ALA A 142 14.63 10.21 6.53
N ARG A 143 14.27 11.44 6.14
CA ARG A 143 12.88 11.85 5.91
C ARG A 143 12.21 10.95 4.89
N PHE A 144 12.83 10.80 3.72
CA PHE A 144 12.27 10.04 2.63
C PHE A 144 12.11 8.57 3.03
N THR A 145 13.06 8.02 3.79
CA THR A 145 12.97 6.67 4.37
C THR A 145 11.77 6.51 5.28
N ILE A 146 11.53 7.47 6.19
CA ILE A 146 10.34 7.47 7.06
C ILE A 146 9.06 7.50 6.22
N GLU A 147 8.95 8.47 5.30
CA GLU A 147 7.75 8.64 4.46
C GLU A 147 7.44 7.37 3.66
N LYS A 148 8.45 6.71 3.08
CA LYS A 148 8.26 5.48 2.30
C LYS A 148 7.92 4.27 3.18
N LEU A 149 8.56 4.10 4.34
CA LEU A 149 8.23 2.99 5.24
C LEU A 149 6.79 3.09 5.73
N LEU A 150 6.35 4.30 6.07
CA LEU A 150 4.95 4.55 6.43
C LEU A 150 4.01 4.30 5.25
N SER A 151 4.35 4.78 4.05
CA SER A 151 3.51 4.54 2.86
C SER A 151 3.41 3.05 2.50
N ALA A 152 4.48 2.27 2.64
CA ALA A 152 4.49 0.84 2.35
C ALA A 152 3.56 0.04 3.29
N VAL A 153 3.44 0.48 4.55
CA VAL A 153 2.44 -0.07 5.48
C VAL A 153 1.04 0.30 5.01
N GLU A 154 0.84 1.50 4.47
CA GLU A 154 -0.45 1.92 3.93
C GLU A 154 -0.83 1.27 2.60
N GLU A 155 0.13 0.99 1.73
CA GLU A 155 -0.12 0.36 0.43
C GLU A 155 -0.55 -1.11 0.58
N GLY A 156 -0.10 -1.78 1.65
CA GLY A 156 -0.60 -3.11 2.04
C GLY A 156 -2.11 -3.17 2.31
N LYS A 157 -2.80 -2.03 2.43
CA LYS A 157 -4.26 -1.93 2.57
C LYS A 157 -5.01 -2.42 1.31
N ASN A 158 -4.42 -2.29 0.12
CA ASN A 158 -5.14 -2.46 -1.14
C ASN A 158 -5.11 -3.90 -1.68
N SER A 159 -4.18 -4.74 -1.23
CA SER A 159 -4.12 -6.15 -1.67
C SER A 159 -5.12 -7.04 -0.92
N GLU A 160 -5.54 -6.68 0.29
CA GLU A 160 -6.51 -7.47 1.08
C GLU A 160 -7.98 -7.08 0.83
N LEU A 161 -8.23 -5.95 0.16
CA LEU A 161 -9.58 -5.52 -0.26
C LEU A 161 -9.95 -6.02 -1.67
N GLU A 162 -9.00 -6.53 -2.44
CA GLU A 162 -9.29 -7.40 -3.58
C GLU A 162 -9.43 -8.83 -3.04
N GLY A 163 -10.60 -9.11 -2.45
CA GLY A 163 -10.95 -10.46 -2.04
C GLY A 163 -10.70 -11.42 -3.19
N GLU A 164 -9.85 -12.41 -2.94
CA GLU A 164 -9.72 -13.59 -3.77
C GLU A 164 -11.13 -14.17 -3.97
N CYS A 165 -11.71 -13.93 -5.14
CA CYS A 165 -12.81 -14.76 -5.59
C CYS A 165 -12.24 -16.18 -5.65
N PRO A 166 -12.81 -17.16 -4.93
CA PRO A 166 -12.36 -18.52 -5.08
C PRO A 166 -12.52 -18.85 -6.56
N ILE A 167 -11.42 -19.17 -7.23
CA ILE A 167 -11.44 -19.76 -8.56
C ILE A 167 -12.09 -21.12 -8.35
N THR A 168 -13.43 -21.16 -8.43
CA THR A 168 -14.14 -22.39 -8.69
C THR A 168 -13.54 -22.93 -9.99
N LYS A 169 -13.08 -24.17 -9.95
CA LYS A 169 -12.61 -24.91 -11.13
C LYS A 169 -13.82 -25.12 -12.05
N GLU A 170 -14.26 -24.06 -12.71
CA GLU A 170 -15.26 -24.14 -13.75
C GLU A 170 -14.53 -24.44 -15.05
N ASN A 171 -14.79 -25.67 -15.49
CA ASN A 171 -14.44 -26.25 -16.78
C ASN A 171 -14.55 -25.17 -17.90
N PRO A 172 -13.51 -24.92 -18.73
CA PRO A 172 -13.57 -23.89 -19.75
C PRO A 172 -14.58 -24.28 -20.83
N MET A 173 -15.82 -23.85 -20.65
CA MET A 173 -16.92 -24.12 -21.55
C MET A 173 -16.93 -23.05 -22.64
N ASN A 174 -16.40 -23.44 -23.80
CA ASN A 174 -16.64 -22.89 -25.14
C ASN A 174 -16.66 -21.35 -25.31
N PRO A 175 -15.59 -20.72 -25.85
CA PRO A 175 -15.47 -19.27 -26.04
C PRO A 175 -16.44 -18.66 -27.08
N TYR A 176 -17.29 -19.47 -27.73
CA TYR A 176 -18.24 -18.98 -28.74
C TYR A 176 -19.52 -18.35 -28.19
N ASN A 177 -19.82 -18.48 -26.88
CA ASN A 177 -21.04 -17.89 -26.30
C ASN A 177 -20.89 -16.43 -25.81
N ASP A 178 -19.67 -15.93 -25.66
CA ASP A 178 -19.41 -14.62 -25.03
C ASP A 178 -19.52 -13.43 -25.99
N PHE A 179 -19.55 -13.68 -27.31
CA PHE A 179 -19.76 -12.64 -28.31
C PHE A 179 -21.23 -12.32 -28.56
N SER A 180 -22.16 -13.21 -28.17
CA SER A 180 -23.61 -13.00 -28.30
C SER A 180 -24.21 -12.06 -27.24
N SER A 181 -23.45 -11.75 -26.20
CA SER A 181 -23.86 -10.92 -25.05
C SER A 181 -23.23 -9.52 -25.05
N MET A 182 -22.32 -9.23 -25.99
CA MET A 182 -21.76 -7.88 -26.11
C MET A 182 -22.79 -6.94 -26.78
N PRO A 183 -23.14 -5.81 -26.13
CA PRO A 183 -24.02 -4.83 -26.75
C PRO A 183 -23.36 -4.28 -28.02
N SER A 184 -24.16 -4.16 -29.06
CA SER A 184 -23.71 -3.64 -30.35
C SER A 184 -23.08 -2.25 -30.18
N CYS A 185 -22.23 -1.83 -31.13
CA CYS A 185 -21.65 -0.49 -31.10
C CYS A 185 -22.72 0.62 -30.95
N ALA A 186 -23.89 0.43 -31.56
CA ALA A 186 -25.03 1.34 -31.41
C ALA A 186 -25.57 1.38 -29.96
N GLU A 187 -25.72 0.23 -29.30
CA GLU A 187 -26.16 0.16 -27.90
C GLU A 187 -25.14 0.79 -26.94
N ARG A 188 -23.84 0.62 -27.21
CA ARG A 188 -22.77 1.27 -26.43
C ARG A 188 -22.81 2.80 -26.57
N SER A 189 -23.04 3.30 -27.78
CA SER A 189 -23.20 4.73 -28.04
C SER A 189 -24.44 5.30 -27.37
N ILE A 190 -25.58 4.59 -27.39
CA ILE A 190 -26.82 5.02 -26.72
C ILE A 190 -26.62 5.08 -25.20
N ASN A 191 -26.00 4.06 -24.60
CA ASN A 191 -25.74 4.03 -23.16
C ASN A 191 -24.80 5.16 -22.71
N SER A 192 -23.76 5.46 -23.51
CA SER A 192 -22.87 6.60 -23.25
C SER A 192 -23.63 7.93 -23.33
N LEU A 193 -24.51 8.10 -24.32
CA LEU A 193 -25.30 9.31 -24.47
C LEU A 193 -26.29 9.51 -23.31
N LEU A 194 -26.98 8.45 -22.89
CA LEU A 194 -27.89 8.46 -21.75
C LEU A 194 -27.18 8.83 -20.44
N TYR A 195 -25.96 8.31 -20.24
CA TYR A 195 -25.12 8.67 -19.10
C TYR A 195 -24.74 10.15 -19.11
N HIS A 196 -24.35 10.70 -20.25
CA HIS A 196 -24.02 12.13 -20.32
C HIS A 196 -25.24 13.05 -20.17
N LEU A 197 -26.41 12.63 -20.64
CA LEU A 197 -27.66 13.36 -20.45
C LEU A 197 -28.12 13.35 -18.98
N SER A 198 -27.97 12.23 -18.27
CA SER A 198 -28.32 12.15 -16.85
C SER A 198 -27.44 13.06 -15.99
N LEU A 199 -26.14 13.15 -16.29
CA LEU A 199 -25.22 14.09 -15.64
C LEU A 199 -25.62 15.55 -15.90
N LYS A 200 -26.01 15.90 -17.13
CA LYS A 200 -26.45 17.26 -17.48
C LYS A 200 -27.79 17.65 -16.86
N LEU A 201 -28.69 16.69 -16.64
CA LEU A 201 -29.96 16.92 -15.96
C LEU A 201 -29.76 17.06 -14.46
N ALA A 202 -28.87 16.26 -13.86
CA ALA A 202 -28.47 16.40 -12.47
C ALA A 202 -27.82 17.76 -12.19
N SER A 203 -27.03 18.30 -13.12
CA SER A 203 -26.41 19.63 -12.97
C SER A 203 -27.36 20.81 -13.21
N LYS A 204 -28.58 20.59 -13.72
CA LYS A 204 -29.58 21.65 -13.97
C LYS A 204 -30.67 21.75 -12.90
N VAL A 205 -30.72 20.81 -11.96
CA VAL A 205 -31.64 20.85 -10.82
C VAL A 205 -30.84 21.15 -9.56
N LEU A 206 -30.63 22.44 -9.27
CA LEU A 206 -30.68 23.08 -7.96
C LEU A 206 -30.24 24.55 -8.10
N PRO A 207 -31.03 25.48 -7.54
CA PRO A 207 -30.54 26.08 -6.31
C PRO A 207 -31.63 26.04 -5.25
N MET A 208 -31.33 25.50 -4.07
CA MET A 208 -31.75 26.08 -2.81
C MET A 208 -31.12 25.34 -1.62
N SER A 209 -30.94 26.12 -0.57
CA SER A 209 -30.13 25.94 0.62
C SER A 209 -30.64 24.90 1.63
N CYS A 210 -29.77 24.69 2.63
CA CYS A 210 -29.99 24.21 4.00
C CYS A 210 -29.80 22.69 4.25
N GLU A 211 -28.79 22.40 5.09
CA GLU A 211 -28.58 21.17 5.86
C GLU A 211 -29.80 20.78 6.73
N PRO A 212 -29.75 19.69 7.53
CA PRO A 212 -29.24 18.33 7.27
C PRO A 212 -30.30 17.27 7.71
N VAL A 213 -30.43 16.11 7.03
CA VAL A 213 -31.17 14.98 7.63
C VAL A 213 -30.58 13.62 7.27
N GLN A 214 -30.35 12.88 8.34
CA GLN A 214 -30.07 11.46 8.49
C GLN A 214 -30.76 10.52 7.47
N ASN A 215 -29.99 9.48 7.10
CA ASN A 215 -30.44 8.10 6.95
C ASN A 215 -31.56 7.83 5.91
N ARG A 216 -31.18 7.39 4.70
CA ARG A 216 -32.02 6.53 3.86
C ARG A 216 -31.20 5.77 2.82
N ARG A 217 -31.01 4.48 3.12
CA ARG A 217 -30.95 3.31 2.25
C ARG A 217 -30.87 3.57 0.74
N LEU A 218 -29.76 3.11 0.16
CA LEU A 218 -29.60 2.75 -1.24
C LEU A 218 -30.68 1.72 -1.64
N THR A 219 -31.70 2.19 -2.36
CA THR A 219 -32.56 1.32 -3.17
C THR A 219 -32.89 2.02 -4.49
N ALA A 220 -32.08 1.77 -5.51
CA ALA A 220 -32.43 2.01 -6.92
C ALA A 220 -32.06 0.72 -7.67
N VAL A 221 -32.85 -0.33 -7.50
CA VAL A 221 -33.95 -0.70 -8.40
C VAL A 221 -33.41 -1.08 -9.78
N ILE A 222 -33.05 -2.36 -9.88
CA ILE A 222 -33.06 -3.17 -11.09
C ILE A 222 -34.50 -3.18 -11.62
N PHE A 223 -34.75 -2.63 -12.80
CA PHE A 223 -35.86 -3.07 -13.66
C PHE A 223 -35.43 -2.99 -15.12
N TYR A 224 -34.87 -4.09 -15.60
CA TYR A 224 -34.85 -4.41 -17.03
C TYR A 224 -36.10 -5.21 -17.38
N LYS A 225 -36.62 -4.95 -18.58
CA LYS A 225 -37.40 -5.88 -19.43
C LYS A 225 -38.75 -6.37 -18.89
N LYS A 226 -39.83 -5.66 -19.27
CA LYS A 226 -41.01 -6.27 -19.91
C LYS A 226 -41.94 -5.18 -20.43
N ARG A 227 -42.01 -5.03 -21.76
CA ARG A 227 -43.22 -4.69 -22.55
C ARG A 227 -42.81 -4.19 -23.94
N LEU A 228 -42.64 -5.12 -24.86
CA LEU A 228 -42.94 -4.91 -26.28
C LEU A 228 -43.46 -6.24 -26.80
N THR A 229 -44.79 -6.37 -26.79
CA THR A 229 -45.64 -7.05 -27.80
C THR A 229 -47.05 -7.13 -27.22
N ALA A 230 -47.85 -6.10 -27.46
CA ALA A 230 -49.30 -6.17 -27.50
C ALA A 230 -49.80 -4.84 -28.09
N VAL A 231 -49.96 -4.81 -29.40
CA VAL A 231 -50.86 -3.90 -30.12
C VAL A 231 -51.65 -4.80 -31.08
N PRO A 232 -52.99 -4.63 -31.15
CA PRO A 232 -53.95 -5.59 -31.70
C PRO A 232 -53.74 -5.99 -33.17
#